data_AF-A0A9D0TF44-F1
#
_entry.id   AF-A0A9D0TF44-F1
#
_cell.length_a   1.000
_cell.length_b   1.000
_cell.length_c   1.000
_cell.angle_alpha   90.00
_cell.angle_beta   90.00
_cell.angle_gamma   90.00
#
_symmetry.space_group_name_H-M   'P 1'
#
loop_
_entity.id
_entity.type
_entity.pdbx_description
1 polymer ?
#
loop_
_entity_poly.entity_id
_entity_poly.type
_entity_poly.pdbx_seq_one_letter_code
_entity_poly.pdbx_strand_id
1 'polypeptide(L)'
;VKKGDVLFELYSRELVNAQEEYVQALRGKNDYLKRASRERLESLGMSKDQIREVAKRRRAFQRVRVLASQDGIVDGLNVREGMYVKPSTEVMTLADLSSIWLLVDVFERQSEWVAAGQPADVRLAYIPGREWEGNVEFVYPTIDPKTRTLQVRLRFDNKDEALKPDMYANVRIYAGPKDNVLSIPREALIKTGEEERVVLALGDGQFRAVKVIAGMESGNQVEILRGLNDGDTVVTSGQFLLDSEASLRASFSRMDPAASSDNGSMPEDAVMGMGTVNEVFADERRLNISHGAIEALGWPEMTMDFELNDGVGLEGIEAGAKVHFTLLKDAEGNYRIDSIELQQ
;
A
#
# COMPACT_ATOMS: atom_id res chain seq x y z
N VAL A 1 -24.27 19.99 29.24
CA VAL A 1 -24.60 19.65 30.64
C VAL A 1 -23.31 19.38 31.40
N LYS A 2 -23.30 19.63 32.70
CA LYS A 2 -22.15 19.38 33.59
C LYS A 2 -22.39 18.16 34.46
N LYS A 3 -21.31 17.50 34.86
CA LYS A 3 -21.36 16.36 35.77
C LYS A 3 -22.11 16.73 37.05
N GLY A 4 -23.09 15.91 37.41
CA GLY A 4 -23.96 16.13 38.57
C GLY A 4 -25.22 16.94 38.30
N ASP A 5 -25.38 17.54 37.11
CA ASP A 5 -26.64 18.17 36.72
C ASP A 5 -27.78 17.14 36.73
N VAL A 6 -28.98 17.57 37.11
CA VAL A 6 -30.18 16.74 37.04
C VAL A 6 -30.62 16.68 35.58
N LEU A 7 -30.58 15.48 35.00
CA LEU A 7 -30.98 15.25 33.61
C LEU A 7 -32.50 15.09 33.50
N PHE A 8 -33.06 14.21 34.32
CA PHE A 8 -34.50 13.96 34.38
C PHE A 8 -34.88 13.31 35.72
N GLU A 9 -36.17 13.29 36.00
CA GLU A 9 -36.75 12.57 37.13
C GLU A 9 -37.59 11.40 36.63
N LEU A 10 -37.49 10.24 37.27
CA LEU A 10 -38.31 9.08 36.93
C LEU A 10 -38.98 8.48 38.17
N TYR A 11 -40.20 7.99 37.99
CA TYR A 11 -40.85 7.14 38.98
C TYR A 11 -40.50 5.68 38.68
N SER A 12 -39.95 4.99 39.68
CA SER A 12 -39.73 3.54 39.63
C SER A 12 -40.22 2.94 40.93
N ARG A 13 -41.22 2.05 40.81
CA ARG A 13 -41.76 1.32 41.97
C ARG A 13 -40.67 0.55 42.70
N GLU A 14 -39.72 -0.03 41.98
CA GLU A 14 -38.60 -0.77 42.55
C GLU A 14 -37.69 0.13 43.39
N LEU A 15 -37.31 1.29 42.86
CA LEU A 15 -36.49 2.26 43.60
C LEU A 15 -37.23 2.85 44.80
N VAL A 16 -38.54 3.09 44.71
CA VAL A 16 -39.35 3.57 45.83
C VAL A 16 -39.39 2.52 46.94
N ASN A 17 -39.70 1.27 46.62
CA ASN A 17 -39.75 0.18 47.59
C ASN A 17 -38.39 -0.04 48.27
N ALA A 18 -37.30 -0.04 47.50
CA ALA A 18 -35.95 -0.21 48.04
C ALA A 18 -35.58 0.94 49.00
N GLN A 19 -36.00 2.18 48.70
CA GLN A 19 -35.79 3.32 49.59
C GLN A 19 -36.60 3.17 50.89
N GLU A 20 -37.85 2.69 50.82
CA GLU A 20 -38.68 2.44 52.01
C GLU A 20 -38.08 1.36 52.91
N GLU A 21 -37.59 0.27 52.33
CA GLU A 21 -36.85 -0.79 53.05
C GLU A 21 -35.61 -0.22 53.75
N TYR A 22 -34.83 0.61 53.06
CA TYR A 22 -33.66 1.26 53.67
C TYR A 22 -34.05 2.20 54.81
N VAL A 23 -35.10 3.01 54.64
CA VAL A 23 -35.63 3.89 55.69
C VAL A 23 -36.09 3.07 56.90
N GLN A 24 -36.73 1.92 56.69
CA GLN A 24 -37.11 1.00 57.77
C GLN A 24 -35.89 0.40 58.47
N ALA A 25 -34.90 -0.08 57.72
CA ALA A 25 -33.65 -0.63 58.27
C ALA A 25 -32.91 0.41 59.13
N LEU A 26 -32.91 1.68 58.72
CA LEU A 26 -32.32 2.79 59.48
C LEU A 26 -33.03 3.06 60.83
N ARG A 27 -34.29 2.64 61.01
CA ARG A 27 -35.00 2.74 62.31
C ARG A 27 -34.61 1.62 63.26
N GLY A 28 -34.18 0.48 62.73
CA GLY A 28 -33.72 -0.67 63.51
C GLY A 28 -32.28 -0.52 64.04
N LYS A 29 -31.90 -1.42 64.96
CA LYS A 29 -30.52 -1.52 65.48
C LYS A 29 -29.63 -2.51 64.70
N ASN A 30 -30.15 -3.15 63.65
CA ASN A 30 -29.42 -4.16 62.89
C ASN A 30 -28.52 -3.51 61.82
N ASP A 31 -27.22 -3.43 62.10
CA ASP A 31 -26.26 -2.79 61.19
C ASP A 31 -26.03 -3.57 59.90
N TYR A 32 -26.20 -4.89 59.92
CA TYR A 32 -26.14 -5.71 58.71
C TYR A 32 -27.26 -5.31 57.73
N LEU A 33 -28.50 -5.16 58.22
CA LEU A 33 -29.63 -4.74 57.39
C LEU A 33 -29.45 -3.32 56.83
N LYS A 34 -28.93 -2.40 57.64
CA LYS A 34 -28.63 -1.03 57.16
C LYS A 34 -27.62 -1.05 56.01
N ARG A 35 -26.58 -1.89 56.11
CA ARG A 35 -25.57 -2.03 55.06
C ARG A 35 -26.14 -2.71 53.81
N ALA A 36 -26.83 -3.84 53.97
CA ALA A 36 -27.41 -4.59 52.87
C ALA A 36 -28.44 -3.77 52.07
N SER A 37 -29.34 -3.05 52.76
CA SER A 37 -30.32 -2.17 52.11
C SER A 37 -29.65 -0.97 51.43
N ARG A 38 -28.52 -0.47 51.96
CA ARG A 38 -27.73 0.58 51.29
C ARG A 38 -27.08 0.06 50.01
N GLU A 39 -26.41 -1.08 50.09
CA GLU A 39 -25.74 -1.72 48.94
C GLU A 39 -26.75 -2.03 47.82
N ARG A 40 -27.98 -2.44 48.19
CA ARG A 40 -29.08 -2.62 47.24
C ARG A 40 -29.46 -1.33 46.50
N LEU A 41 -29.50 -0.19 47.19
CA LEU A 41 -29.77 1.11 46.54
C LEU A 41 -28.63 1.50 45.60
N GLU A 42 -27.38 1.25 45.99
CA GLU A 42 -26.20 1.48 45.15
C GLU A 42 -26.25 0.58 43.89
N SER A 43 -26.63 -0.70 44.02
CA SER A 43 -26.75 -1.62 42.88
C SER A 43 -27.88 -1.26 41.92
N LEU A 44 -28.92 -0.59 42.41
CA LEU A 44 -30.01 -0.06 41.58
C LEU A 44 -29.65 1.30 40.94
N GLY A 45 -28.42 1.78 41.11
CA GLY A 45 -27.91 2.97 40.44
C GLY A 45 -28.15 4.29 41.18
N MET A 46 -28.62 4.28 42.43
CA MET A 46 -28.69 5.51 43.22
C MET A 46 -27.30 5.97 43.65
N SER A 47 -27.02 7.26 43.48
CA SER A 47 -25.76 7.84 43.94
C SER A 47 -25.67 7.87 45.47
N LYS A 48 -24.44 7.84 45.99
CA LYS A 48 -24.18 7.96 47.44
C LYS A 48 -24.83 9.21 48.04
N ASP A 49 -24.95 10.29 47.28
CA ASP A 49 -25.52 11.56 47.72
C ASP A 49 -27.04 11.46 47.88
N GLN A 50 -27.71 10.81 46.92
CA GLN A 50 -29.14 10.53 47.02
C GLN A 50 -29.45 9.61 48.19
N ILE A 51 -28.63 8.58 48.42
CA ILE A 51 -28.79 7.66 49.55
C ILE A 51 -28.60 8.40 50.88
N ARG A 52 -27.59 9.29 50.97
CA ARG A 52 -27.40 10.17 52.15
C ARG A 52 -28.61 11.07 52.36
N GLU A 53 -29.21 11.58 51.30
CA GLU A 53 -30.42 12.41 51.37
C GLU A 53 -31.63 11.63 51.92
N VAL A 54 -31.84 10.40 51.44
CA VAL A 54 -32.88 9.48 51.97
C VAL A 54 -32.64 9.19 53.45
N ALA A 55 -31.39 8.91 53.84
CA ALA A 55 -31.03 8.64 55.24
C ALA A 55 -31.25 9.85 56.14
N LYS A 56 -30.89 11.06 55.67
CA LYS A 56 -31.06 12.32 56.41
C LYS A 56 -32.53 12.69 56.56
N ARG A 57 -33.32 12.57 55.49
CA ARG A 57 -34.76 12.91 55.52
C ARG A 57 -35.64 11.82 56.10
N ARG A 58 -35.12 10.59 56.25
CA ARG A 58 -35.85 9.42 56.77
C ARG A 58 -37.15 9.14 55.99
N ARG A 59 -37.14 9.39 54.69
CA ARG A 59 -38.31 9.28 53.79
C ARG A 59 -37.86 8.88 52.38
N ALA A 60 -38.64 8.00 51.74
CA ALA A 60 -38.46 7.64 50.34
C ALA A 60 -38.97 8.74 49.40
N PHE A 61 -38.24 8.95 48.30
CA PHE A 61 -38.63 9.85 47.22
C PHE A 61 -39.43 9.11 46.15
N GLN A 62 -40.57 9.67 45.78
CA GLN A 62 -41.43 9.12 44.72
C GLN A 62 -40.76 9.24 43.35
N ARG A 63 -40.07 10.35 43.09
CA ARG A 63 -39.31 10.57 41.86
C ARG A 63 -37.82 10.55 42.16
N VAL A 64 -37.08 9.72 41.43
CA VAL A 64 -35.63 9.62 41.56
C VAL A 64 -34.98 10.43 40.44
N ARG A 65 -34.04 11.29 40.84
CA ARG A 65 -33.26 12.12 39.92
C ARG A 65 -32.19 11.27 39.23
N VAL A 66 -32.10 11.34 37.92
CA VAL A 66 -30.96 10.80 37.18
C VAL A 66 -29.99 11.95 36.92
N LEU A 67 -28.75 11.78 37.34
CA LEU A 67 -27.71 12.81 37.27
C LEU A 67 -26.76 12.53 36.12
N ALA A 68 -26.19 13.58 35.55
CA ALA A 68 -25.12 13.45 34.56
C ALA A 68 -23.88 12.80 35.20
N SER A 69 -23.43 11.67 34.64
CA SER A 69 -22.24 10.95 35.10
C SER A 69 -20.93 11.68 34.74
N GLN A 70 -20.97 12.51 33.70
CA GLN A 70 -19.85 13.26 33.14
C GLN A 70 -20.31 14.59 32.55
N ASP A 71 -19.36 15.46 32.21
CA ASP A 71 -19.58 16.61 31.36
C ASP A 71 -19.88 16.13 29.93
N GLY A 72 -20.72 16.86 29.20
CA GLY A 72 -20.98 16.54 27.80
C GLY A 72 -22.12 17.31 27.18
N ILE A 73 -22.39 16.98 25.92
CA ILE A 73 -23.46 17.53 25.08
C ILE A 73 -24.51 16.45 24.89
N VAL A 74 -25.77 16.86 24.99
CA VAL A 74 -26.90 15.97 24.72
C VAL A 74 -27.00 15.80 23.20
N ASP A 75 -26.65 14.61 22.73
CA ASP A 75 -26.66 14.25 21.31
C ASP A 75 -28.05 13.74 20.88
N GLY A 76 -28.67 12.94 21.74
CA GLY A 76 -30.01 12.39 21.53
C GLY A 76 -30.89 12.52 22.76
N LEU A 77 -32.17 12.86 22.58
CA LEU A 77 -33.20 12.82 23.61
C LEU A 77 -34.45 12.13 23.06
N ASN A 78 -34.57 10.83 23.35
CA ASN A 78 -35.56 9.93 22.75
C ASN A 78 -36.87 9.84 23.54
N VAL A 79 -36.95 10.52 24.68
CA VAL A 79 -38.15 10.54 25.52
C VAL A 79 -38.65 11.96 25.75
N ARG A 80 -39.90 12.04 26.16
CA ARG A 80 -40.61 13.26 26.55
C ARG A 80 -41.32 13.03 27.88
N GLU A 81 -41.70 14.13 28.51
CA GLU A 81 -42.45 14.08 29.76
C GLU A 81 -43.73 13.24 29.60
N GLY A 82 -44.03 12.42 30.61
CA GLY A 82 -45.18 11.52 30.62
C GLY A 82 -44.95 10.15 29.95
N MET A 83 -43.83 9.95 29.24
CA MET A 83 -43.51 8.66 28.65
C MET A 83 -43.14 7.62 29.71
N TYR A 84 -43.59 6.38 29.51
CA TYR A 84 -43.16 5.23 30.29
C TYR A 84 -41.87 4.65 29.71
N VAL A 85 -40.82 4.52 30.53
CA VAL A 85 -39.51 4.00 30.12
C VAL A 85 -39.27 2.60 30.68
N LYS A 86 -38.69 1.72 29.86
CA LYS A 86 -38.24 0.39 30.29
C LYS A 86 -36.72 0.42 30.52
N PRO A 87 -36.13 -0.55 31.24
CA PRO A 87 -34.68 -0.62 31.42
C PRO A 87 -33.87 -0.65 30.11
N SER A 88 -34.45 -1.20 29.04
CA SER A 88 -33.82 -1.24 27.71
C SER A 88 -34.07 0.01 26.86
N THR A 89 -34.81 0.99 27.37
CA THR A 89 -35.12 2.23 26.64
C THR A 89 -33.95 3.18 26.77
N GLU A 90 -33.32 3.51 25.65
CA GLU A 90 -32.37 4.63 25.59
C GLU A 90 -33.14 5.95 25.78
N VAL A 91 -32.90 6.60 26.91
CA VAL A 91 -33.57 7.86 27.28
C VAL A 91 -32.89 9.04 26.59
N MET A 92 -31.56 9.09 26.69
CA MET A 92 -30.74 10.20 26.27
C MET A 92 -29.32 9.71 26.02
N THR A 93 -28.66 10.32 25.05
CA THR A 93 -27.25 10.08 24.71
C THR A 93 -26.45 11.31 25.10
N LEU A 94 -25.40 11.11 25.90
CA LEU A 94 -24.50 12.16 26.35
C LEU A 94 -23.11 11.92 25.78
N ALA A 95 -22.64 12.84 24.94
CA ALA A 95 -21.34 12.76 24.29
C ALA A 95 -20.35 13.74 24.91
N ASP A 96 -19.11 13.31 25.14
CA ASP A 96 -18.00 14.20 25.44
C ASP A 96 -17.28 14.54 24.13
N LEU A 97 -17.34 15.81 23.71
CA LEU A 97 -16.72 16.29 22.48
C LEU A 97 -15.36 16.96 22.72
N SER A 98 -14.83 16.93 23.95
CA SER A 98 -13.53 17.56 24.27
C SER A 98 -12.34 16.92 23.54
N SER A 99 -12.48 15.67 23.13
CA SER A 99 -11.58 14.93 22.24
C SER A 99 -12.42 14.25 21.17
N ILE A 100 -12.01 14.37 19.90
CA ILE A 100 -12.72 13.74 18.79
C ILE A 100 -11.82 12.71 18.11
N TRP A 101 -12.44 11.63 17.63
CA TRP A 101 -11.80 10.71 16.72
C TRP A 101 -12.13 11.06 15.30
N LEU A 102 -11.12 10.96 14.45
CA LEU A 102 -11.27 11.15 13.03
C LEU A 102 -10.82 9.87 12.34
N LEU A 103 -11.74 9.27 11.61
CA LEU A 103 -11.51 8.06 10.83
C LEU A 103 -11.12 8.46 9.42
N VAL A 104 -9.94 8.03 8.99
CA VAL A 104 -9.39 8.29 7.66
C VAL A 104 -9.33 7.00 6.89
N ASP A 105 -9.86 7.03 5.68
CA ASP A 105 -9.78 5.94 4.73
C ASP A 105 -8.50 6.10 3.90
N VAL A 106 -7.55 5.19 4.08
CA VAL A 106 -6.28 5.15 3.35
C VAL A 106 -6.33 4.05 2.31
N PHE A 107 -5.95 4.33 1.06
CA PHE A 107 -5.94 3.29 0.02
C PHE A 107 -4.95 2.17 0.35
N GLU A 108 -5.29 0.94 -0.02
CA GLU A 108 -4.47 -0.26 0.22
C GLU A 108 -3.01 -0.07 -0.20
N ARG A 109 -2.74 0.53 -1.38
CA ARG A 109 -1.38 0.78 -1.88
C ARG A 109 -0.53 1.71 -1.00
N GLN A 110 -1.14 2.45 -0.09
CA GLN A 110 -0.49 3.41 0.82
C GLN A 110 -0.48 2.89 2.26
N SER A 111 -1.09 1.72 2.52
CA SER A 111 -1.21 1.13 3.86
C SER A 111 0.14 0.90 4.52
N GLU A 112 1.14 0.46 3.75
CA GLU A 112 2.49 0.16 4.24
C GLU A 112 3.18 1.39 4.85
N TRP A 113 2.74 2.60 4.50
CA TRP A 113 3.35 3.84 4.96
C TRP A 113 2.69 4.41 6.21
N VAL A 114 1.53 3.87 6.61
CA VAL A 114 0.80 4.38 7.76
C VAL A 114 1.04 3.51 8.98
N ALA A 115 1.58 4.13 10.03
CA ALA A 115 1.88 3.49 11.29
C ALA A 115 1.36 4.31 12.46
N ALA A 116 1.06 3.63 13.57
CA ALA A 116 0.70 4.30 14.82
C ALA A 116 1.84 5.22 15.30
N GLY A 117 1.48 6.38 15.83
CA GLY A 117 2.41 7.39 16.31
C GLY A 117 2.87 8.42 15.27
N GLN A 118 2.49 8.26 14.00
CA GLN A 118 2.82 9.27 12.97
C GLN A 118 2.07 10.58 13.22
N PRO A 119 2.73 11.74 13.03
CA PRO A 119 2.08 13.03 13.14
C PRO A 119 1.15 13.24 11.94
N ALA A 120 0.06 13.97 12.18
CA ALA A 120 -0.92 14.30 11.16
C ALA A 120 -1.60 15.62 11.43
N ASP A 121 -1.90 16.34 10.36
CA ASP A 121 -2.63 17.60 10.41
C ASP A 121 -4.01 17.45 9.78
N VAL A 122 -4.99 18.10 10.40
CA VAL A 122 -6.37 18.13 9.92
C VAL A 122 -6.74 19.54 9.54
N ARG A 123 -7.42 19.66 8.39
CA ARG A 123 -7.99 20.91 7.87
C ARG A 123 -9.44 20.70 7.51
N LEU A 124 -10.29 21.64 7.90
CA LEU A 124 -11.71 21.62 7.59
C LEU A 124 -11.98 22.55 6.42
N ALA A 125 -12.70 22.05 5.40
CA ALA A 125 -13.03 22.87 4.23
C ALA A 125 -13.89 24.10 4.59
N TYR A 126 -14.67 24.02 5.67
CA TYR A 126 -15.60 25.06 6.10
C TYR A 126 -15.01 26.04 7.13
N ILE A 127 -13.80 25.81 7.65
CA ILE A 127 -13.05 26.76 8.51
C ILE A 127 -11.66 26.96 7.90
N PRO A 128 -11.53 27.76 6.84
CA PRO A 128 -10.25 27.99 6.20
C PRO A 128 -9.27 28.67 7.15
N GLY A 129 -7.99 28.27 7.09
CA GLY A 129 -6.89 28.88 7.85
C GLY A 129 -6.65 28.32 9.24
N ARG A 130 -7.44 27.32 9.68
CA ARG A 130 -7.24 26.63 10.94
C ARG A 130 -6.80 25.19 10.72
N GLU A 131 -5.81 24.76 11.51
CA GLU A 131 -5.25 23.42 11.46
C GLU A 131 -5.29 22.80 12.87
N TRP A 132 -5.54 21.49 12.93
CA TRP A 132 -5.46 20.71 14.16
C TRP A 132 -4.34 19.71 14.00
N GLU A 133 -3.38 19.75 14.91
CA GLU A 133 -2.29 18.80 14.98
C GLU A 133 -2.69 17.62 15.86
N GLY A 134 -2.33 16.42 15.43
CA GLY A 134 -2.62 15.19 16.15
C GLY A 134 -1.73 14.06 15.66
N ASN A 135 -2.03 12.86 16.14
CA ASN A 135 -1.25 11.68 15.79
C ASN A 135 -2.17 10.53 15.39
N VAL A 136 -1.65 9.63 14.58
CA VAL A 136 -2.28 8.33 14.31
C VAL A 136 -2.30 7.54 15.62
N GLU A 137 -3.49 7.35 16.17
CA GLU A 137 -3.69 6.60 17.41
C GLU A 137 -3.73 5.11 17.13
N PHE A 138 -4.39 4.71 16.04
CA PHE A 138 -4.61 3.31 15.72
C PHE A 138 -4.78 3.08 14.22
N VAL A 139 -4.21 1.97 13.73
CA VAL A 139 -4.40 1.50 12.36
C VAL A 139 -5.16 0.18 12.44
N TYR A 140 -6.34 0.11 11.83
CA TYR A 140 -7.15 -1.11 11.87
C TYR A 140 -6.48 -2.21 11.02
N PRO A 141 -6.45 -3.48 11.48
CA PRO A 141 -5.75 -4.55 10.77
C PRO A 141 -6.53 -5.10 9.56
N THR A 142 -7.69 -4.53 9.25
CA THR A 142 -8.61 -5.03 8.22
C THR A 142 -8.91 -3.94 7.21
N ILE A 143 -8.91 -4.32 5.93
CA ILE A 143 -9.34 -3.47 4.82
C ILE A 143 -10.85 -3.58 4.66
N ASP A 144 -11.55 -2.46 4.48
CA ASP A 144 -12.97 -2.47 4.13
C ASP A 144 -13.13 -2.96 2.67
N PRO A 145 -13.85 -4.08 2.42
CA PRO A 145 -13.97 -4.65 1.09
C PRO A 145 -14.81 -3.80 0.12
N LYS A 146 -15.65 -2.88 0.62
CA LYS A 146 -16.49 -2.01 -0.20
C LYS A 146 -15.72 -0.83 -0.75
N THR A 147 -14.90 -0.19 0.08
CA THR A 147 -14.11 0.99 -0.28
C THR A 147 -12.69 0.64 -0.71
N ARG A 148 -12.22 -0.57 -0.39
CA ARG A 148 -10.81 -1.01 -0.52
C ARG A 148 -9.84 -0.07 0.18
N THR A 149 -10.24 0.39 1.37
CA THR A 149 -9.44 1.28 2.21
C THR A 149 -9.12 0.63 3.55
N LEU A 150 -7.92 0.93 4.02
CA LEU A 150 -7.49 0.69 5.38
C LEU A 150 -7.99 1.84 6.26
N GLN A 151 -8.71 1.51 7.32
CA GLN A 151 -9.21 2.51 8.25
C GLN A 151 -8.12 2.90 9.25
N VAL A 152 -7.91 4.20 9.42
CA VAL A 152 -6.92 4.78 10.33
C VAL A 152 -7.63 5.73 11.28
N ARG A 153 -7.43 5.56 12.59
CA ARG A 153 -8.00 6.43 13.62
C ARG A 153 -6.96 7.42 14.12
N LEU A 154 -7.33 8.69 14.05
CA LEU A 154 -6.58 9.79 14.61
C LEU A 154 -7.37 10.40 15.78
N ARG A 155 -6.66 10.94 16.75
CA ARG A 155 -7.24 11.60 17.92
C ARG A 155 -6.79 13.05 18.00
N PHE A 156 -7.75 13.96 18.16
CA PHE A 156 -7.51 15.39 18.24
C PHE A 156 -8.16 15.99 19.49
N ASP A 157 -7.44 16.90 20.13
CA ASP A 157 -7.99 17.79 21.14
C ASP A 157 -9.00 18.76 20.50
N ASN A 158 -10.17 18.90 21.11
CA ASN A 158 -11.27 19.70 20.58
C ASN A 158 -11.87 20.60 21.67
N LYS A 159 -11.00 21.38 22.32
CA LYS A 159 -11.34 22.18 23.52
C LYS A 159 -12.40 23.24 23.28
N ASP A 160 -12.51 23.74 22.06
CA ASP A 160 -13.48 24.75 21.65
C ASP A 160 -14.64 24.16 20.85
N GLU A 161 -14.74 22.82 20.79
CA GLU A 161 -15.84 22.08 20.16
C GLU A 161 -16.07 22.46 18.68
N ALA A 162 -15.00 22.90 18.00
CA ALA A 162 -15.03 23.28 16.59
C ALA A 162 -15.16 22.07 15.66
N LEU A 163 -14.55 20.94 16.04
CA LEU A 163 -14.74 19.66 15.35
C LEU A 163 -16.05 19.05 15.83
N LYS A 164 -16.99 18.82 14.91
CA LYS A 164 -18.27 18.16 15.22
C LYS A 164 -18.32 16.77 14.60
N PRO A 165 -19.04 15.82 15.22
CA PRO A 165 -19.31 14.52 14.62
C PRO A 165 -19.90 14.63 13.22
N ASP A 166 -19.66 13.60 12.40
CA ASP A 166 -20.14 13.45 11.03
C ASP A 166 -19.69 14.52 10.02
N MET A 167 -18.73 15.38 10.39
CA MET A 167 -18.14 16.35 9.48
C MET A 167 -16.96 15.75 8.69
N TYR A 168 -16.86 16.16 7.43
CA TYR A 168 -15.70 15.83 6.60
C TYR A 168 -14.50 16.72 6.93
N ALA A 169 -13.32 16.13 6.80
CA ALA A 169 -12.06 16.80 7.02
C ALA A 169 -11.00 16.29 6.05
N ASN A 170 -10.05 17.14 5.71
CA ASN A 170 -8.87 16.78 4.95
C ASN A 170 -7.74 16.47 5.93
N VAL A 171 -7.15 15.29 5.80
CA VAL A 171 -6.07 14.85 6.69
C VAL A 171 -4.79 14.66 5.89
N ARG A 172 -3.69 15.20 6.41
CA ARG A 172 -2.35 14.92 5.93
C ARG A 172 -1.61 14.14 7.00
N ILE A 173 -1.38 12.86 6.75
CA ILE A 173 -0.56 12.00 7.62
C ILE A 173 0.87 12.06 7.09
N TYR A 174 1.83 12.39 7.95
CA TYR A 174 3.24 12.42 7.58
C TYR A 174 3.82 11.03 7.78
N ALA A 175 3.86 10.26 6.69
CA ALA A 175 4.73 9.10 6.60
C ALA A 175 6.17 9.61 6.71
N GLY A 176 6.92 9.17 7.72
CA GLY A 176 8.29 9.62 7.97
C GLY A 176 9.21 9.44 6.75
N PRO A 177 10.40 10.08 6.74
CA PRO A 177 11.32 9.94 5.62
C PRO A 177 11.69 8.46 5.43
N LYS A 178 11.70 8.02 4.17
CA LYS A 178 12.32 6.75 3.79
C LYS A 178 13.79 7.03 3.54
N ASP A 179 14.64 6.65 4.48
CA ASP A 179 16.08 6.88 4.40
C ASP A 179 16.72 5.96 3.33
N ASN A 180 17.89 6.37 2.82
CA ASN A 180 18.67 5.63 1.82
C ASN A 180 17.91 5.25 0.54
N VAL A 181 17.10 6.17 0.01
CA VAL A 181 16.44 5.99 -1.30
C VAL A 181 17.20 6.75 -2.39
N LEU A 182 17.38 6.11 -3.55
CA LEU A 182 17.81 6.81 -4.76
C LEU A 182 16.63 7.62 -5.26
N SER A 183 16.79 8.93 -5.43
CA SER A 183 15.72 9.81 -5.90
C SER A 183 16.19 10.75 -7.00
N ILE A 184 15.26 11.10 -7.88
CA ILE A 184 15.47 12.05 -8.97
C ILE A 184 14.38 13.13 -8.94
N PRO A 185 14.65 14.34 -9.49
CA PRO A 185 13.61 15.33 -9.72
C PRO A 185 12.48 14.76 -10.56
N ARG A 186 11.24 15.08 -10.20
CA ARG A 186 10.04 14.55 -10.86
C ARG A 186 10.02 14.83 -12.36
N GLU A 187 10.56 15.98 -12.77
CA GLU A 187 10.59 16.40 -14.17
C GLU A 187 11.53 15.55 -15.04
N ALA A 188 12.49 14.84 -14.45
CA ALA A 188 13.41 13.96 -15.16
C ALA A 188 12.80 12.60 -15.56
N LEU A 189 11.67 12.23 -14.93
CA LEU A 189 10.99 10.97 -15.19
C LEU A 189 9.99 11.11 -16.35
N ILE A 190 10.20 10.33 -17.40
CA ILE A 190 9.28 10.26 -18.54
C ILE A 190 8.38 9.03 -18.32
N LYS A 191 7.09 9.28 -18.12
CA LYS A 191 6.05 8.23 -18.03
C LYS A 191 5.22 8.22 -19.31
N THR A 192 5.45 7.23 -20.15
CA THR A 192 4.48 6.82 -21.17
C THR A 192 3.67 5.69 -20.54
N GLY A 193 2.33 5.65 -20.63
CA GLY A 193 1.51 4.72 -19.84
C GLY A 193 1.89 3.21 -19.86
N GLU A 194 2.77 2.81 -20.78
CA GLU A 194 3.34 1.47 -20.91
C GLU A 194 4.76 1.32 -20.29
N GLU A 195 5.55 2.40 -20.21
CA GLU A 195 6.94 2.38 -19.75
C GLU A 195 7.38 3.67 -19.05
N GLU A 196 8.21 3.51 -18.01
CA GLU A 196 8.88 4.58 -17.29
C GLU A 196 10.37 4.61 -17.66
N ARG A 197 10.87 5.79 -18.04
CA ARG A 197 12.26 5.97 -18.50
C ARG A 197 12.85 7.29 -18.02
N VAL A 198 14.18 7.33 -17.94
CA VAL A 198 14.96 8.52 -17.59
C VAL A 198 16.09 8.67 -18.59
N VAL A 199 16.44 9.91 -18.94
CA VAL A 199 17.57 10.21 -19.82
C VAL A 199 18.80 10.49 -18.97
N LEU A 200 19.80 9.61 -19.06
CA LEU A 200 21.13 9.80 -18.48
C LEU A 200 21.97 10.73 -19.36
N ALA A 201 22.74 11.61 -18.72
CA ALA A 201 23.82 12.37 -19.33
C ALA A 201 25.15 11.66 -19.04
N LEU A 202 25.77 11.08 -20.06
CA LEU A 202 27.01 10.30 -19.93
C LEU A 202 28.28 11.18 -19.96
N GLY A 203 28.13 12.48 -20.18
CA GLY A 203 29.23 13.40 -20.47
C GLY A 203 29.40 13.62 -21.98
N ASP A 204 30.20 14.61 -22.35
CA ASP A 204 30.59 14.92 -23.74
C ASP A 204 29.42 15.05 -24.74
N GLY A 205 28.26 15.51 -24.27
CA GLY A 205 27.05 15.68 -25.07
C GLY A 205 26.35 14.37 -25.45
N GLN A 206 26.71 13.25 -24.82
CA GLN A 206 26.09 11.96 -25.04
C GLN A 206 24.95 11.69 -24.04
N PHE A 207 23.84 11.19 -24.56
CA PHE A 207 22.63 10.90 -23.80
C PHE A 207 22.17 9.47 -24.02
N ARG A 208 21.64 8.83 -22.98
CA ARG A 208 21.10 7.47 -23.07
C ARG A 208 19.79 7.38 -22.31
N ALA A 209 18.73 6.95 -22.99
CA ALA A 209 17.47 6.60 -22.35
C ALA A 209 17.62 5.26 -21.63
N VAL A 210 17.26 5.22 -20.35
CA VAL A 210 17.30 4.03 -19.50
C VAL A 210 15.92 3.78 -18.92
N LYS A 211 15.44 2.54 -19.05
CA LYS A 211 14.19 2.10 -18.44
C LYS A 211 14.38 2.01 -16.93
N VAL A 212 13.45 2.58 -16.18
CA VAL A 212 13.49 2.61 -14.72
C VAL A 212 12.22 2.02 -14.14
N ILE A 213 12.26 1.66 -12.87
CA ILE A 213 11.08 1.36 -12.07
C ILE A 213 10.98 2.46 -11.02
N ALA A 214 10.02 3.35 -11.16
CA ALA A 214 9.78 4.40 -10.18
C ALA A 214 9.06 3.85 -8.95
N GLY A 215 9.43 4.38 -7.79
CA GLY A 215 8.79 4.14 -6.50
C GLY A 215 7.86 5.29 -6.12
N MET A 216 7.95 5.73 -4.87
CA MET A 216 7.12 6.81 -4.35
C MET A 216 7.46 8.17 -4.98
N GLU A 217 6.42 8.95 -5.29
CA GLU A 217 6.55 10.38 -5.59
C GLU A 217 6.26 11.19 -4.32
N SER A 218 7.19 12.05 -3.90
CA SER A 218 7.02 12.94 -2.75
C SER A 218 7.48 14.35 -3.09
N GLY A 219 6.53 15.29 -3.10
CA GLY A 219 6.80 16.67 -3.51
C GLY A 219 7.32 16.75 -4.95
N ASN A 220 8.58 17.20 -5.10
CA ASN A 220 9.25 17.30 -6.40
C ASN A 220 10.28 16.20 -6.68
N GLN A 221 10.28 15.14 -5.87
CA GLN A 221 11.22 14.03 -5.98
C GLN A 221 10.48 12.73 -6.23
N VAL A 222 11.13 11.83 -6.95
CA VAL A 222 10.62 10.49 -7.24
C VAL A 222 11.70 9.48 -6.87
N GLU A 223 11.32 8.50 -6.05
CA GLU A 223 12.16 7.35 -5.72
C GLU A 223 12.37 6.47 -6.96
N ILE A 224 13.57 5.90 -7.11
CA ILE A 224 13.92 4.96 -8.16
C ILE A 224 14.29 3.63 -7.52
N LEU A 225 13.48 2.60 -7.79
CA LEU A 225 13.67 1.26 -7.24
C LEU A 225 14.68 0.45 -8.06
N ARG A 226 14.72 0.66 -9.38
CA ARG A 226 15.65 0.01 -10.32
C ARG A 226 15.93 0.89 -11.54
N GLY A 227 17.09 0.68 -12.15
CA GLY A 227 17.46 1.24 -13.46
C GLY A 227 18.49 2.38 -13.39
N LEU A 228 18.77 2.92 -12.20
CA LEU A 228 19.78 3.95 -11.98
C LEU A 228 20.68 3.56 -10.81
N ASN A 229 21.88 4.14 -10.78
CA ASN A 229 22.85 4.02 -9.69
C ASN A 229 23.07 5.39 -9.03
N ASP A 230 23.57 5.37 -7.80
CA ASP A 230 24.00 6.59 -7.13
C ASP A 230 25.16 7.26 -7.90
N GLY A 231 25.09 8.58 -8.05
CA GLY A 231 26.01 9.38 -8.87
C GLY A 231 25.64 9.51 -10.35
N ASP A 232 24.63 8.80 -10.86
CA ASP A 232 24.15 8.97 -12.23
C ASP A 232 23.59 10.39 -12.45
N THR A 233 24.00 11.06 -13.53
CA THR A 233 23.50 12.40 -13.87
C THR A 233 22.30 12.30 -14.79
N VAL A 234 21.16 12.84 -14.37
CA VAL A 234 19.89 12.81 -15.12
C VAL A 234 19.55 14.16 -15.73
N VAL A 235 18.90 14.14 -16.88
CA VAL A 235 18.44 15.37 -17.55
C VAL A 235 17.10 15.82 -16.97
N THR A 236 17.03 17.07 -16.52
CA THR A 236 15.82 17.69 -15.93
C THR A 236 15.07 18.63 -16.87
N SER A 237 15.65 18.97 -18.04
CA SER A 237 15.06 19.88 -19.02
C SER A 237 15.37 19.44 -20.45
N GLY A 238 14.37 19.51 -21.34
CA GLY A 238 14.50 19.06 -22.73
C GLY A 238 14.55 17.54 -22.90
N GLN A 239 14.23 16.79 -21.84
CA GLN A 239 14.27 15.34 -21.77
C GLN A 239 13.45 14.66 -22.87
N PHE A 240 12.31 15.23 -23.26
CA PHE A 240 11.47 14.67 -24.34
C PHE A 240 12.12 14.77 -25.73
N LEU A 241 12.86 15.85 -25.99
CA LEU A 241 13.57 16.02 -27.27
C LEU A 241 14.72 15.03 -27.37
N LEU A 242 15.50 14.90 -26.28
CA LEU A 242 16.63 13.97 -26.21
C LEU A 242 16.17 12.51 -26.26
N ASP A 243 15.07 12.19 -25.61
CA ASP A 243 14.45 10.86 -25.65
C ASP A 243 13.90 10.51 -27.05
N SER A 244 13.27 11.48 -27.72
CA SER A 244 12.80 11.31 -29.10
C SER A 244 13.97 11.06 -30.06
N GLU A 245 15.07 11.82 -29.93
CA GLU A 245 16.26 11.63 -30.75
C GLU A 245 16.97 10.30 -30.45
N ALA A 246 17.11 9.92 -29.18
CA ALA A 246 17.68 8.63 -28.79
C ALA A 246 16.85 7.45 -29.32
N SER A 247 15.51 7.55 -29.25
CA SER A 247 14.58 6.56 -29.78
C SER A 247 14.59 6.49 -31.31
N LEU A 248 14.69 7.64 -31.99
CA LEU A 248 14.87 7.73 -33.43
C LEU A 248 16.19 7.09 -33.85
N ARG A 249 17.32 7.47 -33.24
CA ARG A 249 18.65 6.89 -33.54
C ARG A 249 18.66 5.37 -33.31
N ALA A 250 18.11 4.89 -32.19
CA ALA A 250 17.98 3.46 -31.92
C ALA A 250 17.09 2.74 -32.95
N SER A 251 16.07 3.42 -33.48
CA SER A 251 15.20 2.85 -34.52
C SER A 251 15.86 2.88 -35.89
N PHE A 252 16.65 3.91 -36.22
CA PHE A 252 17.48 3.96 -37.43
C PHE A 252 18.57 2.89 -37.39
N SER A 253 19.26 2.69 -36.26
CA SER A 253 20.23 1.61 -36.10
C SER A 253 19.62 0.21 -36.21
N ARG A 254 18.31 0.04 -35.93
CA ARG A 254 17.56 -1.20 -36.18
C ARG A 254 17.05 -1.33 -37.62
N MET A 255 16.96 -0.22 -38.37
CA MET A 255 16.46 -0.17 -39.75
C MET A 255 17.58 -0.10 -40.81
N ASP A 256 18.84 0.10 -40.42
CA ASP A 256 20.00 0.04 -41.29
C ASP A 256 20.55 -1.40 -41.38
N PRO A 257 20.24 -2.18 -42.45
CA PRO A 257 20.82 -3.51 -42.65
C PRO A 257 22.31 -3.48 -43.03
N ALA A 258 22.92 -2.29 -43.12
CA ALA A 258 24.32 -2.11 -43.51
C ALA A 258 25.27 -1.86 -42.32
N ALA A 259 24.76 -1.77 -41.09
CA ALA A 259 25.56 -1.69 -39.86
C ALA A 259 25.57 -3.00 -39.04
N SER A 260 25.00 -4.08 -39.60
CA SER A 260 25.18 -5.45 -39.11
C SER A 260 26.30 -6.14 -39.89
N SER A 261 27.50 -5.58 -39.80
CA SER A 261 28.73 -6.36 -39.96
C SER A 261 29.49 -6.12 -38.67
N ASP A 262 29.58 -7.17 -37.85
CA ASP A 262 30.22 -7.21 -36.54
C ASP A 262 29.33 -6.92 -35.30
N ASN A 263 28.28 -7.73 -35.14
CA ASN A 263 28.03 -8.44 -33.88
C ASN A 263 26.91 -9.48 -34.05
N GLY A 264 27.21 -10.73 -33.72
CA GLY A 264 26.42 -11.94 -33.97
C GLY A 264 24.99 -11.91 -33.43
N SER A 265 24.07 -11.40 -34.25
CA SER A 265 22.64 -11.67 -34.11
C SER A 265 22.32 -12.85 -35.02
N MET A 266 22.17 -14.03 -34.43
CA MET A 266 21.72 -15.23 -35.14
C MET A 266 20.38 -14.92 -35.85
N PRO A 267 20.21 -15.27 -37.13
CA PRO A 267 18.90 -15.22 -37.79
C PRO A 267 17.86 -15.98 -36.96
N GLU A 268 16.60 -15.51 -36.91
CA GLU A 268 15.54 -16.14 -36.09
C GLU A 268 15.33 -17.64 -36.39
N ASP A 269 15.72 -18.11 -37.59
CA ASP A 269 15.61 -19.50 -38.04
C ASP A 269 16.92 -20.30 -37.94
N ALA A 270 17.95 -19.75 -37.30
CA ALA A 270 19.27 -20.36 -37.19
C ALA A 270 19.33 -21.35 -36.04
N VAL A 271 19.71 -22.60 -36.34
CA VAL A 271 19.80 -23.67 -35.36
C VAL A 271 21.27 -23.96 -35.03
N MET A 272 21.64 -23.92 -33.76
CA MET A 272 22.99 -24.27 -33.32
C MET A 272 23.16 -25.78 -33.15
N GLY A 273 24.30 -26.29 -33.59
CA GLY A 273 24.78 -27.64 -33.37
C GLY A 273 26.21 -27.66 -32.82
N MET A 274 26.53 -28.70 -32.06
CA MET A 274 27.90 -29.01 -31.63
C MET A 274 28.26 -30.41 -32.12
N GLY A 275 29.47 -30.56 -32.64
CA GLY A 275 29.92 -31.85 -33.16
C GLY A 275 31.42 -31.97 -33.34
N THR A 276 31.84 -33.15 -33.76
CA THR A 276 33.22 -33.43 -34.16
C THR A 276 33.26 -33.67 -35.66
N VAL A 277 34.14 -32.97 -36.36
CA VAL A 277 34.36 -33.14 -37.80
C VAL A 277 35.07 -34.47 -38.03
N ASN A 278 34.49 -35.35 -38.83
CA ASN A 278 35.10 -36.63 -39.17
C ASN A 278 35.92 -36.53 -40.47
N GLU A 279 35.41 -35.78 -41.45
CA GLU A 279 36.04 -35.63 -42.76
C GLU A 279 35.66 -34.30 -43.41
N VAL A 280 36.59 -33.72 -44.18
CA VAL A 280 36.45 -32.43 -44.86
C VAL A 280 36.53 -32.64 -46.37
N PHE A 281 35.42 -32.46 -47.08
CA PHE A 281 35.36 -32.50 -48.54
C PHE A 281 35.46 -31.08 -49.12
N ALA A 282 36.67 -30.53 -49.12
CA ALA A 282 36.90 -29.12 -49.46
C ALA A 282 36.45 -28.75 -50.89
N ASP A 283 36.67 -29.64 -51.85
CA ASP A 283 36.28 -29.45 -53.26
C ASP A 283 34.76 -29.44 -53.46
N GLU A 284 34.01 -30.08 -52.57
CA GLU A 284 32.54 -30.18 -52.62
C GLU A 284 31.85 -29.23 -51.63
N ARG A 285 32.61 -28.47 -50.83
CA ARG A 285 32.10 -27.62 -49.73
C ARG A 285 31.17 -28.40 -48.78
N ARG A 286 31.57 -29.62 -48.40
CA ARG A 286 30.83 -30.47 -47.45
C ARG A 286 31.71 -30.93 -46.29
N LEU A 287 31.08 -31.10 -45.13
CA LEU A 287 31.69 -31.66 -43.92
C LEU A 287 30.89 -32.86 -43.43
N ASN A 288 31.57 -33.96 -43.12
CA ASN A 288 30.96 -35.05 -42.36
C ASN A 288 31.15 -34.76 -40.87
N ILE A 289 30.06 -34.60 -40.12
CA ILE A 289 30.10 -34.22 -38.71
C ILE A 289 29.29 -35.21 -37.88
N SER A 290 29.89 -35.76 -36.83
CA SER A 290 29.18 -36.42 -35.74
C SER A 290 28.71 -35.35 -34.76
N HIS A 291 27.42 -35.04 -34.76
CA HIS A 291 26.85 -33.98 -33.92
C HIS A 291 26.01 -34.57 -32.78
N GLY A 292 25.97 -33.85 -31.65
CA GLY A 292 25.07 -34.16 -30.53
C GLY A 292 23.59 -33.91 -30.89
N ALA A 293 22.66 -34.24 -29.99
CA ALA A 293 21.24 -34.01 -30.26
C ALA A 293 20.93 -32.52 -30.52
N ILE A 294 20.17 -32.24 -31.59
CA ILE A 294 19.72 -30.90 -31.97
C ILE A 294 18.20 -30.84 -31.75
N GLU A 295 17.80 -30.47 -30.55
CA GLU A 295 16.40 -30.50 -30.10
C GLU A 295 15.47 -29.63 -30.96
N ALA A 296 15.97 -28.48 -31.43
CA ALA A 296 15.21 -27.57 -32.30
C ALA A 296 14.77 -28.20 -33.63
N LEU A 297 15.49 -29.22 -34.11
CA LEU A 297 15.17 -29.97 -35.33
C LEU A 297 14.60 -31.36 -35.04
N GLY A 298 14.55 -31.76 -33.76
CA GLY A 298 14.20 -33.12 -33.35
C GLY A 298 15.20 -34.19 -33.80
N TRP A 299 16.45 -33.81 -34.10
CA TRP A 299 17.47 -34.73 -34.58
C TRP A 299 18.21 -35.35 -33.38
N PRO A 300 18.31 -36.69 -33.28
CA PRO A 300 19.13 -37.35 -32.27
C PRO A 300 20.63 -37.16 -32.56
N GLU A 301 21.48 -37.62 -31.65
CA GLU A 301 22.92 -37.73 -31.93
C GLU A 301 23.14 -38.65 -33.14
N MET A 302 23.73 -38.12 -34.20
CA MET A 302 23.96 -38.84 -35.45
C MET A 302 25.14 -38.26 -36.23
N THR A 303 25.58 -39.01 -37.23
CA THR A 303 26.66 -38.61 -38.14
C THR A 303 26.09 -38.41 -39.53
N MET A 304 26.29 -37.22 -40.10
CA MET A 304 25.76 -36.87 -41.42
C MET A 304 26.64 -35.84 -42.13
N ASP A 305 26.42 -35.73 -43.44
CA ASP A 305 27.07 -34.74 -44.28
C ASP A 305 26.29 -33.43 -44.27
N PHE A 306 27.00 -32.32 -44.09
CA PHE A 306 26.46 -30.98 -44.16
C PHE A 306 27.13 -30.19 -45.29
N GLU A 307 26.33 -29.58 -46.14
CA GLU A 307 26.81 -28.60 -47.13
C GLU A 307 27.02 -27.24 -46.48
N LEU A 308 27.98 -26.46 -46.99
CA LEU A 308 28.28 -25.12 -46.49
C LEU A 308 27.64 -24.05 -47.39
N ASN A 309 27.10 -23.00 -46.77
CA ASN A 309 26.66 -21.80 -47.48
C ASN A 309 27.84 -21.05 -48.13
N ASP A 310 27.55 -20.24 -49.13
CA ASP A 310 28.53 -19.36 -49.77
C ASP A 310 29.09 -18.36 -48.75
N GLY A 311 30.42 -18.27 -48.64
CA GLY A 311 31.09 -17.38 -47.68
C GLY A 311 31.58 -18.05 -46.39
N VAL A 312 31.17 -19.29 -46.10
CA VAL A 312 31.73 -20.05 -44.98
C VAL A 312 33.13 -20.56 -45.33
N GLY A 313 34.12 -20.12 -44.55
CA GLY A 313 35.52 -20.53 -44.66
C GLY A 313 35.79 -21.82 -43.88
N LEU A 314 36.65 -22.67 -44.43
CA LEU A 314 37.11 -23.92 -43.79
C LEU A 314 38.52 -23.79 -43.20
N GLU A 315 39.02 -22.56 -43.05
CA GLU A 315 40.39 -22.29 -42.61
C GLU A 315 40.62 -22.79 -41.18
N GLY A 316 41.47 -23.81 -41.03
CA GLY A 316 41.81 -24.40 -39.74
C GLY A 316 40.89 -25.52 -39.25
N ILE A 317 39.90 -25.94 -40.03
CA ILE A 317 39.02 -27.06 -39.70
C ILE A 317 39.58 -28.35 -40.32
N GLU A 318 39.99 -29.27 -39.46
CA GLU A 318 40.55 -30.58 -39.85
C GLU A 318 39.73 -31.74 -39.25
N ALA A 319 39.92 -32.95 -39.78
CA ALA A 319 39.33 -34.16 -39.21
C ALA A 319 39.77 -34.34 -37.74
N GLY A 320 38.81 -34.56 -36.86
CA GLY A 320 38.97 -34.64 -35.40
C GLY A 320 38.72 -33.33 -34.65
N ALA A 321 38.50 -32.21 -35.35
CA ALA A 321 38.20 -30.93 -34.73
C ALA A 321 36.79 -30.92 -34.10
N LYS A 322 36.69 -30.40 -32.87
CA LYS A 322 35.41 -30.09 -32.24
C LYS A 322 34.96 -28.71 -32.67
N VAL A 323 33.70 -28.60 -33.08
CA VAL A 323 33.16 -27.39 -33.69
C VAL A 323 31.80 -27.04 -33.13
N HIS A 324 31.55 -25.74 -32.98
CA HIS A 324 30.21 -25.17 -32.92
C HIS A 324 29.84 -24.73 -34.33
N PHE A 325 28.65 -25.08 -34.79
CA PHE A 325 28.18 -24.68 -36.10
C PHE A 325 26.72 -24.25 -36.06
N THR A 326 26.36 -23.37 -36.98
CA THR A 326 25.01 -22.88 -37.16
C THR A 326 24.45 -23.41 -38.45
N LEU A 327 23.25 -23.96 -38.39
CA LEU A 327 22.49 -24.43 -39.54
C LEU A 327 21.41 -23.42 -39.92
N LEU A 328 21.31 -23.14 -41.21
CA LEU A 328 20.19 -22.43 -41.81
C LEU A 328 19.48 -23.32 -42.82
N LYS A 329 18.16 -23.20 -42.86
CA LYS A 329 17.33 -23.90 -43.84
C LYS A 329 17.35 -23.13 -45.16
N ASP A 330 17.75 -23.79 -46.24
CA ASP A 330 17.70 -23.21 -47.57
C ASP A 330 16.27 -23.18 -48.15
N ALA A 331 16.10 -22.55 -49.31
CA ALA A 331 14.81 -22.41 -49.99
C ALA A 331 14.21 -23.76 -50.45
N GLU A 332 15.01 -24.82 -50.51
CA GLU A 332 14.62 -26.18 -50.88
C GLU A 332 14.29 -27.03 -49.65
N GLY A 333 14.57 -26.52 -48.46
CA GLY A 333 14.24 -27.10 -47.17
C GLY A 333 15.36 -27.93 -46.54
N ASN A 334 16.57 -27.91 -47.10
CA ASN A 334 17.75 -28.59 -46.56
C ASN A 334 18.50 -27.69 -45.58
N TYR A 335 19.17 -28.26 -44.59
CA TYR A 335 19.98 -27.50 -43.64
C TYR A 335 21.43 -27.42 -44.11
N ARG A 336 21.95 -26.21 -44.22
CA ARG A 336 23.33 -25.91 -44.60
C ARG A 336 24.05 -25.19 -43.46
N ILE A 337 25.35 -25.42 -43.33
CA ILE A 337 26.19 -24.72 -42.36
C ILE A 337 26.36 -23.28 -42.82
N ASP A 338 25.94 -22.34 -41.98
CA ASP A 338 26.04 -20.90 -42.20
C ASP A 338 27.21 -20.26 -41.43
N SER A 339 27.58 -20.83 -40.29
CA SER A 339 28.80 -20.48 -39.57
C SER A 339 29.38 -21.70 -38.89
N ILE A 340 30.70 -21.77 -38.78
CA ILE A 340 31.39 -22.86 -38.08
C ILE A 340 32.64 -22.31 -37.38
N GLU A 341 32.79 -22.65 -36.11
CA GLU A 341 33.87 -22.18 -35.25
C GLU A 341 34.45 -23.36 -34.48
N LEU A 342 35.78 -23.37 -34.30
CA LEU A 342 36.45 -24.36 -33.45
C LEU A 342 36.02 -24.15 -32.00
N GLN A 343 35.63 -25.24 -31.34
CA GLN A 343 35.45 -25.24 -29.90
C GLN A 343 36.84 -25.19 -29.26
N GLN A 344 37.15 -24.08 -28.57
CA GLN A 344 38.40 -23.90 -27.81
C GLN A 344 38.53 -24.89 -26.65
#